data_AF-A0A8S2VB38-F1
#
_entry.id   AF-A0A8S2VB38-F1
#
_cell.length_a   1.000
_cell.length_b   1.000
_cell.length_c   1.000
_cell.angle_alpha   90.00
_cell.angle_beta   90.00
_cell.angle_gamma   90.00
#
_symmetry.space_group_name_H-M   'P 1'
#
loop_
_entity.id
_entity.type
_entity.pdbx_description
1 polymer ?
#
loop_
_entity_poly.entity_id
_entity_poly.type
_entity_poly.pdbx_seq_one_letter_code
_entity_poly.pdbx_strand_id
1 'polypeptide(L)'
;MLMQDIIAPVQSIHFDLDDIVCSQIGALPLPFPNMDKANVGVCEFFLRSTCSNQRCPFRHIHGDKTVVCKHWLRGLCKKGDDCEFLHEYDMAKMPECYFFSKFGQCMNKECAFLHLDPESKIRDCPWYDRGFCRHGPNCKNRHTRKVLCQNYLCGF
;
A
#
# COMPACT_ATOMS: atom_id res chain seq x y z
N MET A 1 -1.40 -12.44 26.38
CA MET A 1 -0.53 -11.92 27.45
C MET A 1 0.48 -12.99 27.78
N LEU A 2 1.76 -12.66 27.70
CA LEU A 2 2.84 -13.57 28.05
C LEU A 2 3.04 -13.55 29.57
N MET A 3 3.52 -14.65 30.16
CA MET A 3 3.72 -14.78 31.60
C MET A 3 4.61 -13.67 32.19
N GLN A 4 5.62 -13.24 31.42
CA GLN A 4 6.52 -12.14 31.76
C GLN A 4 5.79 -10.79 31.93
N ASP A 5 4.71 -10.54 31.18
CA ASP A 5 3.94 -9.29 31.25
C ASP A 5 3.17 -9.17 32.58
N ILE A 6 2.93 -10.30 33.27
CA ILE A 6 2.25 -10.36 34.57
C ILE A 6 3.26 -10.26 35.72
N ILE A 7 4.39 -10.97 35.58
CA ILE A 7 5.40 -11.07 36.64
C ILE A 7 6.24 -9.79 36.74
N ALA A 8 6.56 -9.18 35.60
CA ALA A 8 7.40 -7.98 35.52
C ALA A 8 6.84 -6.99 34.47
N PRO A 9 5.68 -6.36 34.74
CA PRO A 9 5.14 -5.35 33.84
C PRO A 9 6.04 -4.11 33.81
N VAL A 10 6.47 -3.71 32.61
CA VAL A 10 7.29 -2.50 32.40
C VAL A 10 6.47 -1.30 31.88
N GLN A 11 5.16 -1.47 31.73
CA GLN A 11 4.27 -0.48 31.08
C GLN A 11 4.16 0.85 31.83
N SER A 12 4.36 0.84 33.16
CA SER A 12 4.35 2.05 33.99
C SER A 12 5.74 2.68 34.16
N ILE A 13 6.77 2.06 33.59
CA ILE A 13 8.15 2.53 33.67
C ILE A 13 8.41 3.37 32.43
N HIS A 14 8.86 4.60 32.65
CA HIS A 14 9.32 5.48 31.58
C HIS A 14 10.83 5.30 31.43
N PHE A 15 11.29 4.85 30.26
CA PHE A 15 12.72 4.65 30.02
C PHE A 15 13.31 5.89 29.36
N ASP A 16 14.56 6.23 29.70
CA ASP A 16 15.31 7.30 29.03
C ASP A 16 15.41 7.06 27.51
N LEU A 17 15.39 5.79 27.09
CA LEU A 17 15.36 5.38 25.69
C LEU A 17 14.13 5.91 24.94
N ASP A 18 12.97 5.95 25.60
CA ASP A 18 11.73 6.42 25.00
C ASP A 18 11.83 7.92 24.68
N ASP A 19 12.36 8.70 25.61
CA ASP A 19 12.63 10.13 25.41
C ASP A 19 13.64 10.38 24.29
N ILE A 20 14.73 9.62 24.26
CA ILE A 20 15.78 9.76 23.25
C ILE A 20 15.24 9.46 21.85
N VAL A 21 14.43 8.40 21.71
CA VAL A 21 13.83 8.01 20.42
C VAL A 21 12.78 9.03 19.98
N CYS A 22 11.85 9.41 20.86
CA CYS A 22 10.76 10.34 20.53
C CYS A 22 11.26 11.75 20.24
N SER A 23 12.27 12.20 20.99
CA SER A 23 12.88 13.53 20.83
C SER A 23 14.05 13.53 19.85
N GLN A 24 14.40 12.37 19.27
CA GLN A 24 15.49 12.18 18.32
C GLN A 24 16.84 12.76 18.79
N ILE A 25 17.11 12.62 20.10
CA ILE A 25 18.30 13.19 20.74
C ILE A 25 19.55 12.44 20.25
N GLY A 26 20.62 13.20 19.94
CA GLY A 26 21.90 12.63 19.49
C GLY A 26 21.95 12.26 18.01
N ALA A 27 20.87 12.46 17.26
CA ALA A 27 20.86 12.22 15.82
C ALA A 27 21.63 13.34 15.08
N LEU A 28 22.74 12.97 14.44
CA LEU A 28 23.50 13.88 13.60
C LEU A 28 22.95 13.93 12.17
N PRO A 29 23.07 15.07 11.47
CA PRO A 29 22.71 15.14 10.06
C PRO A 29 23.50 14.14 9.21
N LEU A 30 22.90 13.68 8.13
CA LEU A 30 23.59 12.79 7.18
C LEU A 30 24.82 13.49 6.58
N PRO A 31 25.92 12.75 6.39
CA PRO A 31 27.16 13.33 5.86
C PRO A 31 26.99 13.80 4.41
N PHE A 32 26.19 13.09 3.62
CA PHE A 32 25.93 13.38 2.22
C PHE A 32 24.43 13.60 1.96
N PRO A 33 24.06 14.47 1.01
CA PRO A 33 22.67 14.61 0.57
C PRO A 33 22.20 13.35 -0.17
N ASN A 34 20.88 13.14 -0.20
CA ASN A 34 20.21 12.08 -0.97
C ASN A 34 20.67 10.64 -0.65
N MET A 35 21.10 10.39 0.59
CA MET A 35 21.33 9.02 1.06
C MET A 35 20.00 8.30 1.28
N ASP A 36 19.99 6.98 1.09
CA ASP A 36 18.82 6.18 1.36
C ASP A 36 18.56 6.11 2.88
N LYS A 37 17.30 6.24 3.27
CA LYS A 37 16.87 6.17 4.67
C LYS A 37 15.92 5.03 4.91
N ALA A 38 15.93 4.00 4.05
CA ALA A 38 14.88 2.98 3.96
C ALA A 38 14.65 2.24 5.29
N ASN A 39 15.70 2.01 6.08
CA ASN A 39 15.67 1.25 7.33
C ASN A 39 15.73 2.13 8.59
N VAL A 40 15.54 3.44 8.46
CA VAL A 40 15.51 4.37 9.60
C VAL A 40 14.06 4.67 9.98
N GLY A 41 13.82 4.99 11.25
CA GLY A 41 12.52 5.44 11.74
C GLY A 41 11.98 6.67 10.99
N VAL A 42 10.67 6.89 11.11
CA VAL A 42 9.99 8.07 10.56
C VAL A 42 10.32 9.28 11.43
N CYS A 43 10.51 10.43 10.79
CA CYS A 43 10.79 11.66 11.51
C CYS A 43 9.52 12.22 12.18
N GLU A 44 9.41 12.11 13.50
CA GLU A 44 8.33 12.70 14.31
C GLU A 44 8.20 14.22 14.10
N PHE A 45 9.32 14.95 14.05
CA PHE A 45 9.29 16.39 13.79
C PHE A 45 8.78 16.72 12.38
N PHE A 46 9.02 15.86 11.40
CA PHE A 46 8.50 16.07 10.05
C PHE A 46 6.99 15.83 10.00
N LEU A 47 6.49 14.78 10.69
CA LEU A 47 5.05 14.53 10.83
C LEU A 47 4.33 15.71 11.52
N ARG A 48 4.99 16.39 12.45
CA ARG A 48 4.50 17.61 13.12
C ARG A 48 4.80 18.91 12.37
N SER A 49 5.39 18.85 11.19
CA SER A 49 5.79 20.01 10.36
C SER A 49 6.83 20.96 10.98
N THR A 50 7.61 20.51 11.96
CA THR A 50 8.66 21.31 12.64
C THR A 50 10.08 20.96 12.20
N CYS A 51 10.29 19.89 11.41
CA CYS A 51 11.61 19.52 10.92
C CYS A 51 12.09 20.44 9.79
N SER A 52 13.19 21.16 10.02
CA SER A 52 13.85 22.03 9.03
C SER A 52 15.13 21.44 8.43
N ASN A 53 15.54 20.25 8.90
CA ASN A 53 16.79 19.62 8.48
C ASN A 53 16.65 18.97 7.09
N GLN A 54 17.25 19.59 6.08
CA GLN A 54 17.32 19.01 4.72
C GLN A 54 18.10 17.69 4.68
N ARG A 55 19.09 17.52 5.56
CA ARG A 55 19.87 16.27 5.73
C ARG A 55 19.43 15.48 6.96
N CYS A 56 18.13 15.48 7.24
CA CYS A 56 17.57 14.70 8.34
C CYS A 56 17.90 13.21 8.18
N PRO A 57 18.47 12.54 9.21
CA PRO A 57 18.79 11.11 9.15
C PRO A 57 17.55 10.22 9.15
N PHE A 58 16.40 10.74 9.58
CA PHE A 58 15.12 10.04 9.60
C PHE A 58 14.34 10.21 8.29
N ARG A 59 13.40 9.29 8.06
CA ARG A 59 12.54 9.31 6.86
C ARG A 59 11.49 10.42 6.92
N HIS A 60 11.33 11.13 5.81
CA HIS A 60 10.27 12.10 5.58
C HIS A 60 9.23 11.47 4.64
N ILE A 61 8.02 11.22 5.16
CA ILE A 61 6.96 10.58 4.39
C ILE A 61 6.10 11.64 3.71
N HIS A 62 6.27 11.80 2.40
CA HIS A 62 5.45 12.71 1.59
C HIS A 62 4.23 12.01 1.00
N GLY A 63 3.02 12.55 1.26
CA GLY A 63 1.77 12.28 0.53
C GLY A 63 1.25 10.82 0.51
N ASP A 64 0.08 10.66 -0.12
CA ASP A 64 -0.61 9.39 -0.29
C ASP A 64 -0.02 8.59 -1.46
N LYS A 65 0.99 7.77 -1.17
CA LYS A 65 1.56 6.83 -2.14
C LYS A 65 0.67 5.59 -2.23
N THR A 66 0.23 5.25 -3.43
CA THR A 66 -0.82 4.23 -3.64
C THR A 66 -0.31 2.84 -3.97
N VAL A 67 0.87 2.73 -4.60
CA VAL A 67 1.43 1.46 -5.08
C VAL A 67 2.84 1.27 -4.53
N VAL A 68 3.16 0.07 -4.07
CA VAL A 68 4.48 -0.24 -3.51
C VAL A 68 5.58 -0.26 -4.56
N CYS A 69 6.73 0.31 -4.18
CA CYS A 69 7.91 0.38 -5.00
C CYS A 69 8.55 -1.00 -5.19
N LYS A 70 8.54 -1.51 -6.42
CA LYS A 70 9.19 -2.78 -6.77
C LYS A 70 10.71 -2.81 -6.49
N HIS A 71 11.37 -1.65 -6.51
CA HIS A 71 12.82 -1.54 -6.26
C HIS A 71 13.14 -1.53 -4.77
N TRP A 72 12.28 -0.94 -3.96
CA TRP A 72 12.41 -0.93 -2.50
C TRP A 72 12.25 -2.33 -1.91
N LEU A 73 11.31 -3.14 -2.44
CA LEU A 73 11.16 -4.54 -2.04
C LEU A 73 12.45 -5.37 -2.18
N ARG A 74 13.42 -4.91 -2.98
CA ARG A 74 14.72 -5.56 -3.20
C ARG A 74 15.88 -4.81 -2.54
N GLY A 75 15.62 -3.71 -1.82
CA GLY A 75 16.67 -2.85 -1.25
C GLY A 75 17.48 -2.07 -2.29
N LEU A 76 16.95 -1.84 -3.50
CA LEU A 76 17.66 -1.20 -4.62
C LEU A 76 17.10 0.17 -5.00
N CYS A 77 16.20 0.74 -4.20
CA CYS A 77 15.62 2.04 -4.51
C CYS A 77 16.61 3.17 -4.22
N LYS A 78 17.04 3.89 -5.26
CA LYS A 78 17.94 5.05 -5.13
C LYS A 78 17.23 6.37 -4.86
N LYS A 79 15.90 6.43 -5.02
CA LYS A 79 15.12 7.66 -4.82
C LYS A 79 14.83 7.96 -3.35
N GLY A 80 15.08 7.02 -2.44
CA GLY A 80 14.88 7.24 -1.00
C GLY A 80 13.47 7.75 -0.68
N ASP A 81 13.38 8.85 0.07
CA ASP A 81 12.11 9.49 0.44
C ASP A 81 11.40 10.20 -0.72
N ASP A 82 12.14 10.56 -1.77
CA ASP A 82 11.63 11.20 -2.98
C ASP A 82 11.07 10.17 -3.98
N CYS A 83 10.94 8.90 -3.58
CA CYS A 83 10.30 7.90 -4.40
C CYS A 83 8.80 8.17 -4.51
N GLU A 84 8.30 8.21 -5.75
CA GLU A 84 6.87 8.33 -6.08
C GLU A 84 6.05 7.09 -5.64
N PHE A 85 6.72 6.00 -5.32
CA PHE A 85 6.10 4.72 -4.94
C PHE A 85 6.26 4.44 -3.45
N LEU A 86 5.29 3.73 -2.87
CA LEU A 86 5.21 3.44 -1.45
C LEU A 86 6.38 2.55 -0.99
N HIS A 87 7.02 2.93 0.11
CA HIS A 87 8.09 2.17 0.78
C HIS A 87 7.55 1.55 2.07
N GLU A 88 6.51 0.73 1.91
CA GLU A 88 5.78 0.02 2.95
C GLU A 88 5.37 -1.35 2.39
N TYR A 89 5.38 -2.38 3.24
CA TYR A 89 5.01 -3.73 2.85
C TYR A 89 3.50 -3.93 3.01
N ASP A 90 2.73 -3.52 1.99
CA ASP A 90 1.28 -3.67 1.94
C ASP A 90 0.88 -4.53 0.74
N MET A 91 0.44 -5.77 1.00
CA MET A 91 0.05 -6.73 -0.03
C MET A 91 -1.12 -6.26 -0.89
N ALA A 92 -2.03 -5.43 -0.36
CA ALA A 92 -3.16 -4.91 -1.12
C ALA A 92 -2.75 -3.83 -2.14
N LYS A 93 -1.60 -3.18 -1.91
CA LYS A 93 -1.04 -2.11 -2.75
C LYS A 93 0.13 -2.59 -3.61
N MET A 94 0.30 -3.90 -3.75
CA MET A 94 1.32 -4.46 -4.64
C MET A 94 1.02 -4.11 -6.10
N PRO A 95 2.05 -3.87 -6.94
CA PRO A 95 1.82 -3.69 -8.35
C PRO A 95 1.30 -4.98 -9.01
N GLU A 96 0.60 -4.84 -10.13
CA GLU A 96 0.10 -5.96 -10.93
C GLU A 96 1.26 -6.85 -11.42
N CYS A 97 1.05 -8.16 -11.40
CA CYS A 97 1.99 -9.12 -11.98
C CYS A 97 1.98 -9.00 -13.50
N TYR A 98 3.11 -8.59 -14.08
CA TYR A 98 3.26 -8.48 -15.52
C TYR A 98 2.98 -9.79 -16.26
N PHE A 99 3.50 -10.91 -15.76
CA PHE A 99 3.38 -12.22 -16.43
C PHE A 99 1.94 -12.72 -16.44
N PHE A 100 1.26 -12.61 -15.29
CA PHE A 100 -0.15 -13.01 -15.21
C PHE A 100 -1.04 -12.10 -16.05
N SER A 101 -0.86 -10.78 -15.97
CA SER A 101 -1.64 -9.80 -16.73
C SER A 101 -1.49 -9.97 -18.26
N LYS A 102 -0.28 -10.30 -18.73
CA LYS A 102 0.01 -10.43 -20.17
C LYS A 102 -0.24 -11.82 -20.75
N PHE A 103 0.09 -12.88 -20.01
CA PHE A 103 0.08 -14.26 -20.52
C PHE A 103 -0.99 -15.15 -19.85
N GLY A 104 -1.71 -14.64 -18.84
CA GLY A 104 -2.67 -15.42 -18.07
C GLY A 104 -2.04 -16.45 -17.13
N GLN A 105 -0.71 -16.52 -17.06
CA GLN A 105 0.01 -17.50 -16.25
C GLN A 105 1.26 -16.88 -15.63
N CYS A 106 1.49 -17.20 -14.35
CA CYS A 106 2.73 -16.86 -13.64
C CYS A 106 3.40 -18.16 -13.20
N MET A 107 4.72 -18.27 -13.40
CA MET A 107 5.49 -19.46 -13.01
C MET A 107 5.81 -19.49 -11.50
N ASN A 108 5.76 -18.33 -10.84
CA ASN A 108 6.04 -18.22 -9.42
C ASN A 108 4.78 -18.54 -8.61
N LYS A 109 4.82 -19.65 -7.84
CA LYS A 109 3.73 -20.06 -6.96
C LYS A 109 3.49 -19.05 -5.83
N GLU A 110 4.57 -18.47 -5.31
CA GLU A 110 4.55 -17.43 -4.26
C GLU A 110 4.83 -16.05 -4.88
N CYS A 111 4.00 -15.66 -5.84
CA CYS A 111 4.13 -14.34 -6.47
C CYS A 111 3.58 -13.25 -5.53
N ALA A 112 4.45 -12.33 -5.09
CA ALA A 112 4.04 -11.19 -4.27
C ALA A 112 3.27 -10.11 -5.06
N PHE A 113 3.20 -10.20 -6.39
CA PHE A 113 2.49 -9.23 -7.23
C PHE A 113 1.04 -9.64 -7.45
N LEU A 114 0.15 -8.67 -7.61
CA LEU A 114 -1.28 -8.93 -7.75
C LEU A 114 -1.59 -9.68 -9.06
N HIS A 115 -2.24 -10.83 -8.93
CA HIS A 115 -2.84 -11.56 -10.06
C HIS A 115 -4.29 -11.10 -10.22
N LEU A 116 -4.52 -10.14 -11.11
CA LEU A 116 -5.85 -9.64 -11.45
C LEU A 116 -6.33 -10.29 -12.75
N ASP A 117 -7.51 -10.87 -12.74
CA ASP A 117 -8.11 -11.43 -13.94
C ASP A 117 -8.46 -10.29 -14.92
N PRO A 118 -8.09 -10.36 -16.20
CA PRO A 118 -8.38 -9.32 -17.18
C PRO A 118 -9.87 -8.97 -17.26
N GLU A 119 -10.74 -9.96 -17.04
CA GLU A 119 -12.20 -9.80 -17.07
C GLU A 119 -12.74 -9.01 -15.87
N SER A 120 -12.07 -9.06 -14.72
CA SER A 120 -12.39 -8.25 -13.54
C SER A 120 -12.08 -6.76 -13.75
N LYS A 121 -11.21 -6.43 -14.70
CA LYS A 121 -10.85 -5.04 -15.07
C LYS A 121 -11.90 -4.38 -15.96
N ILE A 122 -12.73 -5.18 -16.63
CA ILE A 122 -13.81 -4.66 -17.48
C ILE A 122 -14.92 -4.12 -16.57
N ARG A 123 -15.15 -2.81 -16.66
CA ARG A 123 -16.22 -2.15 -15.91
C ARG A 123 -17.58 -2.73 -16.26
N ASP A 124 -18.44 -2.84 -15.25
CA ASP A 124 -19.84 -3.19 -15.46
C ASP A 124 -20.54 -2.15 -16.34
N CYS A 125 -21.42 -2.61 -17.23
CA CYS A 125 -22.15 -1.74 -18.13
C CYS A 125 -23.26 -0.98 -17.40
N PRO A 126 -23.20 0.36 -17.32
CA PRO A 126 -24.22 1.15 -16.61
C PRO A 126 -25.62 1.08 -17.24
N TRP A 127 -25.70 0.72 -18.53
CA TRP A 127 -26.98 0.58 -19.25
C TRP A 127 -27.60 -0.79 -19.00
N TYR A 128 -26.79 -1.85 -19.07
CA TYR A 128 -27.26 -3.20 -18.77
C TYR A 128 -27.68 -3.34 -17.30
N ASP A 129 -26.96 -2.69 -16.40
CA ASP A 129 -27.31 -2.70 -14.98
C ASP A 129 -28.63 -1.97 -14.68
N ARG A 130 -29.03 -1.05 -15.56
CA ARG A 130 -30.37 -0.42 -15.57
C ARG A 130 -31.44 -1.25 -16.29
N GLY A 131 -31.09 -2.43 -16.79
CA GLY A 131 -31.99 -3.41 -17.38
C GLY A 131 -31.81 -3.65 -18.88
N PHE A 132 -31.32 -2.66 -19.64
CA PHE A 132 -31.17 -2.82 -21.09
C PHE A 132 -29.97 -2.08 -21.66
N CYS A 133 -29.12 -2.80 -22.40
CA CYS A 133 -28.01 -2.23 -23.15
C CYS A 133 -28.27 -2.31 -24.66
N ARG A 134 -28.27 -1.15 -25.33
CA ARG A 134 -28.46 -1.03 -26.79
C ARG A 134 -27.41 -1.78 -27.64
N HIS A 135 -26.23 -2.03 -27.08
CA HIS A 135 -25.16 -2.76 -27.76
C HIS A 135 -25.32 -4.29 -27.63
N GLY A 136 -26.27 -4.75 -26.81
CA GLY A 136 -26.58 -6.16 -26.64
C GLY A 136 -25.33 -6.99 -26.29
N PRO A 137 -25.14 -8.18 -26.89
CA PRO A 137 -24.00 -9.03 -26.62
C PRO A 137 -22.65 -8.47 -27.11
N ASN A 138 -22.66 -7.44 -27.96
CA ASN A 138 -21.45 -6.81 -28.50
C ASN A 138 -20.98 -5.61 -27.64
N CYS A 139 -21.53 -5.45 -26.42
CA CYS A 139 -21.10 -4.37 -25.54
C CYS A 139 -19.66 -4.59 -25.05
N LYS A 140 -18.86 -3.53 -25.03
CA LYS A 140 -17.48 -3.55 -24.53
C LYS A 140 -17.38 -3.67 -23.01
N ASN A 141 -18.46 -3.38 -22.30
CA ASN A 141 -18.54 -3.42 -20.84
C ASN A 141 -19.16 -4.73 -20.38
N ARG A 142 -18.79 -5.18 -19.17
CA ARG A 142 -19.26 -6.46 -18.61
C ARG A 142 -20.77 -6.38 -18.37
N HIS A 143 -21.51 -7.38 -18.85
CA HIS A 143 -22.94 -7.55 -18.59
C HIS A 143 -23.12 -8.62 -17.51
N THR A 144 -23.32 -8.18 -16.26
CA THR A 144 -23.59 -9.09 -15.15
C THR A 144 -25.07 -9.44 -15.11
N ARG A 145 -25.44 -10.66 -15.50
CA ARG A 145 -26.83 -11.14 -15.42
C ARG A 145 -27.24 -11.30 -13.95
N LYS A 146 -28.26 -10.56 -13.53
CA LYS A 146 -28.89 -10.69 -12.21
C LYS A 146 -30.07 -11.66 -12.30
N VAL A 147 -30.24 -12.49 -11.28
CA VAL A 147 -31.46 -13.32 -11.14
C VAL A 147 -32.61 -12.37 -10.81
N LEU A 148 -33.70 -12.45 -11.59
CA LEU A 148 -34.88 -11.63 -11.33
C LEU A 148 -35.50 -12.06 -9.99
N CYS A 149 -35.88 -11.07 -9.19
CA CYS A 149 -36.64 -11.28 -7.96
C CYS A 149 -37.91 -12.10 -8.25
N GLN A 150 -38.20 -13.09 -7.42
CA GLN A 150 -39.39 -13.94 -7.59
C GLN A 150 -40.69 -13.11 -7.58
N ASN A 151 -40.76 -12.07 -6.74
CA ASN A 151 -41.93 -11.18 -6.69
C ASN A 151 -42.10 -10.41 -8.01
N TYR A 152 -41.00 -9.88 -8.57
CA TYR A 152 -41.02 -9.23 -9.88
C TYR A 152 -41.46 -10.18 -11.00
N LEU A 153 -41.03 -11.46 -10.95
CA LEU A 153 -41.49 -12.50 -11.88
C LEU A 153 -42.99 -12.81 -11.72
N CYS A 154 -43.51 -12.74 -10.48
CA CYS A 154 -44.91 -12.97 -10.15
C CYS A 154 -45.79 -11.71 -10.25
N GLY A 155 -45.24 -10.56 -10.65
CA GLY A 155 -45.98 -9.31 -10.84
C GLY A 155 -46.30 -8.52 -9.57
N PHE A 156 -45.56 -8.77 -8.47
CA PHE A 156 -45.67 -8.05 -7.20
C PHE A 156 -44.54 -7.02 -7.02
#